data_AF-A0A527GKN9-F1
#
_entry.id   AF-A0A527GKN9-F1
#
_cell.length_a   1.000
_cell.length_b   1.000
_cell.length_c   1.000
_cell.angle_alpha   90.00
_cell.angle_beta   90.00
_cell.angle_gamma   90.00
#
_symmetry.space_group_name_H-M   'P 1'
#
loop_
_entity.id
_entity.type
_entity.pdbx_description
1 polymer ?
#
loop_
_entity_poly.entity_id
_entity_poly.type
_entity_poly.pdbx_seq_one_letter_code
_entity_poly.pdbx_strand_id
1 'polypeptide(L)'
;MSDLTKNHQYRNQLLRRMPADDLALLEPHMQRCDLPLRMMLVTPNIPIEAVYFIEQGIGSVVASTASGQEAEVGFIGFEGMTGYSLVMGDDRAPHAC
;
A
#
# COMPACT_ATOMS: atom_id res chain seq x y z
N MET A 1 -4.31 -26.13 12.18
CA MET A 1 -4.45 -24.74 12.64
C MET A 1 -3.04 -24.24 12.89
N SER A 2 -2.37 -23.77 11.85
CA SER A 2 -0.97 -23.32 11.92
C SER A 2 -0.86 -22.09 12.82
N ASP A 3 0.13 -22.12 13.70
CA ASP A 3 0.53 -21.02 14.56
C ASP A 3 0.69 -19.74 13.72
N LEU A 4 -0.22 -18.78 13.91
CA LEU A 4 -0.08 -17.44 13.34
C LEU A 4 0.86 -16.65 14.26
N THR A 5 2.16 -16.98 14.22
CA THR A 5 3.18 -16.12 14.81
C THR A 5 3.10 -14.77 14.12
N LYS A 6 2.44 -13.80 14.78
CA LYS A 6 2.32 -12.44 14.25
C LYS A 6 3.73 -11.88 14.00
N ASN A 7 3.93 -11.23 12.86
CA ASN A 7 5.20 -10.60 12.51
C ASN A 7 5.36 -9.28 13.28
N HIS A 8 5.77 -9.37 14.56
CA HIS A 8 5.80 -8.25 15.50
C HIS A 8 6.75 -7.11 15.11
N GLN A 9 7.65 -7.33 14.14
CA GLN A 9 8.57 -6.32 13.63
C GLN A 9 7.89 -5.22 12.81
N TYR A 10 6.67 -5.48 12.31
CA TYR A 10 5.88 -4.53 11.54
C TYR A 10 4.70 -4.00 12.36
N ARG A 11 4.38 -2.72 12.20
CA ARG A 11 3.12 -2.13 12.66
C ARG A 11 1.98 -2.39 11.67
N ASN A 12 2.31 -2.54 10.39
CA ASN A 12 1.35 -2.77 9.33
C ASN A 12 0.58 -4.09 9.52
N GLN A 13 -0.75 -4.07 9.54
CA GLN A 13 -1.57 -5.24 9.86
C GLN A 13 -1.60 -6.29 8.76
N LEU A 14 -1.41 -5.91 7.49
CA LEU A 14 -1.28 -6.89 6.41
C LEU A 14 -0.02 -7.72 6.65
N LEU A 15 1.13 -7.05 6.81
CA LEU A 15 2.40 -7.73 7.08
C LEU A 15 2.38 -8.53 8.38
N ARG A 16 1.73 -8.02 9.44
CA ARG A 16 1.61 -8.73 10.73
C ARG A 16 0.82 -10.03 10.66
N ARG A 17 -0.16 -10.12 9.75
CA ARG A 17 -1.06 -11.27 9.61
C ARG A 17 -0.64 -12.20 8.48
N MET A 18 0.32 -11.79 7.66
CA MET A 18 0.84 -12.58 6.56
C MET A 18 1.53 -13.85 7.07
N PRO A 19 1.25 -15.03 6.47
CA PRO A 19 2.01 -16.24 6.75
C PRO A 19 3.52 -16.02 6.55
N ALA A 20 4.33 -16.71 7.35
CA ALA A 20 5.79 -16.53 7.31
C ALA A 20 6.39 -16.82 5.92
N ASP A 21 5.89 -17.86 5.25
CA ASP A 21 6.37 -18.25 3.91
C ASP A 21 6.05 -17.17 2.86
N ASP A 22 4.86 -16.57 2.92
CA ASP A 22 4.45 -15.49 2.01
C ASP A 22 5.26 -14.21 2.27
N LEU A 23 5.48 -13.87 3.54
CA LEU A 23 6.27 -12.72 3.93
C LEU A 23 7.74 -12.89 3.48
N ALA A 24 8.29 -14.10 3.58
CA ALA A 24 9.65 -14.39 3.15
C ALA A 24 9.87 -14.17 1.64
N LEU A 25 8.81 -14.21 0.82
CA LEU A 25 8.89 -13.86 -0.60
C LEU A 25 9.02 -12.34 -0.82
N LEU A 26 8.48 -11.53 0.09
CA LEU A 26 8.50 -10.06 -0.02
C LEU A 26 9.75 -9.45 0.63
N GLU A 27 10.19 -9.97 1.77
CA GLU A 27 11.28 -9.41 2.58
C GLU A 27 12.56 -9.06 1.79
N PRO A 28 13.04 -9.88 0.84
CA PRO A 28 14.23 -9.55 0.04
C PRO A 28 14.08 -8.29 -0.83
N HIS A 29 12.84 -7.88 -1.12
CA HIS A 29 12.50 -6.74 -1.96
C HIS A 29 12.02 -5.53 -1.15
N MET A 30 11.93 -5.67 0.17
CA MET A 30 11.43 -4.62 1.05
C MET A 30 12.57 -3.74 1.57
N GLN A 31 12.28 -2.45 1.66
CA GLN A 31 13.13 -1.49 2.34
C GLN A 31 12.25 -0.53 3.16
N ARG A 32 12.75 -0.13 4.33
CA ARG A 32 12.13 0.96 5.08
C ARG A 32 12.50 2.29 4.44
N CYS A 33 11.51 3.15 4.27
CA CYS A 33 11.68 4.50 3.77
C CYS A 33 10.79 5.47 4.55
N ASP A 34 11.17 6.75 4.56
CA ASP A 34 10.33 7.81 5.07
C ASP A 34 9.30 8.22 4.01
N LEU A 35 8.06 8.46 4.43
CA LEU A 35 6.98 8.95 3.58
C LEU A 35 6.68 10.40 3.97
N PRO A 36 7.36 11.40 3.36
CA PRO A 36 7.10 12.80 3.65
C PRO A 36 5.68 13.20 3.23
N LEU A 37 5.15 14.22 3.90
CA LEU A 37 3.84 14.76 3.59
C LEU A 37 3.74 15.17 2.10
N ARG A 38 2.63 14.80 1.44
CA ARG A 38 2.37 15.04 0.01
C ARG A 38 3.32 14.32 -0.96
N MET A 39 4.03 13.28 -0.51
CA MET A 39 4.69 12.36 -1.42
C MET A 39 3.65 11.62 -2.27
N MET A 40 3.82 11.61 -3.59
CA MET A 40 3.01 10.79 -4.49
C MET A 40 3.48 9.33 -4.37
N LEU A 41 2.65 8.48 -3.79
CA LEU A 41 2.89 7.05 -3.61
C LEU A 41 2.39 6.25 -4.82
N VAL A 42 1.31 6.69 -5.47
CA VAL A 42 0.74 6.06 -6.66
C VAL A 42 0.31 7.14 -7.64
N THR A 43 0.83 7.10 -8.87
CA THR A 43 0.37 7.98 -9.94
C THR A 43 -0.74 7.30 -10.75
N PRO A 44 -1.90 7.93 -10.98
CA PRO A 44 -3.00 7.33 -11.73
C PRO A 44 -2.59 6.88 -13.13
N ASN A 45 -3.01 5.69 -13.52
CA ASN A 45 -2.83 5.10 -14.86
C ASN A 45 -1.37 4.91 -15.30
N ILE A 46 -0.41 5.06 -14.39
CA ILE A 46 1.01 4.74 -14.60
C ILE A 46 1.29 3.37 -13.96
N PRO A 47 2.12 2.51 -14.59
CA PRO A 47 2.54 1.25 -13.98
C PRO A 47 3.08 1.46 -12.57
N ILE A 48 2.62 0.61 -11.64
CA ILE A 48 3.02 0.67 -10.23
C ILE A 48 4.43 0.07 -10.10
N GLU A 49 5.41 0.92 -9.80
CA GLU A 49 6.81 0.50 -9.63
C GLU A 49 7.11 0.02 -8.20
N ALA A 50 6.36 0.51 -7.21
CA ALA A 50 6.51 0.15 -5.81
C ALA A 50 5.18 0.20 -5.06
N VAL A 51 5.03 -0.68 -4.07
CA VAL A 51 3.92 -0.66 -3.10
C VAL A 51 4.43 -0.23 -1.75
N TYR A 52 3.60 0.48 -1.00
CA TYR A 52 3.94 0.99 0.32
C TYR A 52 3.03 0.35 1.37
N PHE A 53 3.65 -0.37 2.30
CA PHE A 53 3.01 -0.85 3.52
C PHE A 53 3.17 0.21 4.60
N ILE A 54 2.10 0.92 4.93
CA ILE A 54 2.18 2.05 5.85
C ILE A 54 2.38 1.52 7.28
N GLU A 55 3.42 2.02 7.97
CA GLU A 55 3.67 1.72 9.39
C GLU A 55 3.31 2.90 10.30
N GLN A 56 3.32 4.13 9.77
CA GLN A 56 2.99 5.38 10.47
C GLN A 56 2.37 6.39 9.50
N GLY A 57 1.39 7.17 9.96
CA GLY A 57 0.66 8.13 9.13
C GLY A 57 -0.44 7.49 8.29
N ILE A 58 -0.87 8.19 7.25
CA ILE A 58 -1.92 7.79 6.31
C ILE A 58 -1.55 8.23 4.88
N GLY A 59 -1.92 7.44 3.88
CA GLY A 59 -2.01 7.84 2.48
C GLY A 59 -3.45 8.21 2.14
N SER A 60 -3.65 9.27 1.35
CA SER A 60 -4.98 9.70 0.88
C SER A 60 -5.18 9.21 -0.54
N VAL A 61 -6.28 8.50 -0.79
CA VAL A 61 -6.62 8.02 -2.12
C VAL A 61 -7.57 9.02 -2.76
N VAL A 62 -7.15 9.58 -3.89
CA VAL A 62 -7.86 10.69 -4.55
C VAL A 62 -8.28 10.26 -5.95
N ALA A 63 -9.56 10.47 -6.26
CA ALA A 63 -10.11 10.30 -7.59
C ALA A 63 -10.18 11.67 -8.29
N SER A 64 -9.73 11.72 -9.54
CA SER A 64 -9.99 12.85 -10.42
C SER A 64 -11.33 12.68 -11.11
N THR A 65 -12.17 13.69 -11.03
CA THR A 65 -13.45 13.76 -11.73
C THR A 65 -13.26 14.24 -13.18
N ALA A 66 -14.27 14.04 -14.04
CA ALA A 66 -14.22 14.49 -15.43
C ALA A 66 -14.04 16.01 -15.59
N SER A 67 -14.40 16.80 -14.56
CA SER A 67 -14.19 18.25 -14.52
C SER A 67 -12.80 18.67 -14.00
N GLY A 68 -11.92 17.70 -13.72
CA GLY A 68 -10.58 17.94 -13.18
C GLY A 68 -10.55 18.23 -11.67
N GLN A 69 -11.69 18.12 -10.98
CA GLN A 69 -11.74 18.25 -9.52
C GLN A 69 -11.24 16.96 -8.86
N GLU A 70 -10.53 17.12 -7.75
CA GLU A 70 -10.06 16.03 -6.91
C GLU A 70 -11.06 15.75 -5.78
N ALA A 71 -11.41 14.48 -5.60
CA ALA A 71 -12.26 14.01 -4.52
C ALA A 71 -11.54 12.91 -3.76
N GLU A 72 -11.46 13.05 -2.44
CA GLU A 72 -10.95 11.99 -1.57
C GLU A 72 -11.95 10.83 -1.52
N VAL A 73 -11.46 9.64 -1.86
CA VAL A 73 -12.28 8.42 -1.94
C VAL A 73 -11.86 7.36 -0.94
N GLY A 74 -10.75 7.58 -0.22
CA GLY A 74 -10.34 6.68 0.85
C GLY A 74 -9.03 7.08 1.53
N PHE A 75 -8.71 6.31 2.56
CA PHE A 75 -7.45 6.39 3.27
C PHE A 75 -6.79 5.02 3.33
N ILE A 76 -5.47 5.00 3.35
CA ILE A 76 -4.66 3.83 3.61
C ILE A 76 -3.88 4.13 4.88
N GLY A 77 -4.20 3.44 5.97
CA GLY A 77 -3.46 3.50 7.22
C GLY A 77 -2.55 2.29 7.40
N PHE A 78 -2.21 2.04 8.66
CA PHE A 78 -1.41 0.88 9.06
C PHE A 78 -2.10 -0.46 8.78
N GLU A 79 -3.37 -0.47 8.42
CA GLU A 79 -4.14 -1.66 8.07
C GLU A 79 -3.98 -2.11 6.61
N GLY A 80 -3.34 -1.31 5.74
CA GLY A 80 -3.38 -1.51 4.30
C GLY A 80 -2.05 -1.33 3.57
N MET A 81 -2.12 -1.32 2.24
CA MET A 81 -1.02 -1.01 1.33
C MET A 81 -1.52 -0.18 0.15
N THR A 82 -0.62 0.58 -0.48
CA THR A 82 -0.91 1.22 -1.78
C THR A 82 -0.93 0.20 -2.92
N GLY A 83 -1.40 0.59 -4.10
CA GLY A 83 -1.29 -0.23 -5.30
C GLY A 83 -2.08 -1.53 -5.27
N TYR A 84 -3.21 -1.59 -4.55
CA TYR A 84 -4.05 -2.79 -4.43
C TYR A 84 -4.53 -3.36 -5.78
N SER A 85 -4.51 -2.57 -6.86
CA SER A 85 -4.69 -3.02 -8.24
C SER A 85 -3.83 -4.23 -8.61
N LEU A 86 -2.59 -4.29 -8.10
CA LEU A 86 -1.70 -5.43 -8.35
C LEU A 86 -2.29 -6.75 -7.85
N VAL A 87 -3.01 -6.71 -6.73
CA VAL A 87 -3.72 -7.87 -6.17
C VAL A 87 -4.91 -8.27 -7.05
N MET A 88 -5.51 -7.31 -7.77
CA MET A 88 -6.59 -7.55 -8.71
C MET A 88 -6.10 -7.96 -10.11
N GLY A 89 -4.78 -8.06 -10.31
CA GLY A 89 -4.17 -8.44 -11.60
C GLY A 89 -3.98 -7.29 -12.59
N ASP A 90 -4.07 -6.03 -12.13
CA ASP A 90 -3.79 -4.85 -12.95
C ASP A 90 -2.49 -4.18 -12.49
N ASP A 91 -1.65 -3.76 -13.44
CA ASP A 91 -0.38 -3.08 -13.17
C ASP A 91 -0.58 -1.58 -12.91
N ARG A 92 -1.79 -1.05 -13.06
CA ARG A 92 -2.13 0.38 -12.92
C ARG A 92 -3.24 0.61 -11.90
N ALA A 93 -3.14 1.73 -11.18
CA ALA A 93 -4.21 2.21 -10.31
C ALA A 93 -5.02 3.32 -10.99
N PRO A 94 -6.36 3.32 -10.87
CA PRO A 94 -7.19 4.41 -11.41
C PRO A 94 -7.14 5.68 -10.56
N HIS A 95 -6.62 5.60 -9.33
CA HIS A 95 -6.63 6.67 -8.34
C HIS A 95 -5.22 7.00 -7.88
N ALA A 96 -5.01 8.27 -7.53
CA ALA A 96 -3.75 8.74 -6.97
C ALA A 96 -3.69 8.36 -5.49
N CYS A 97 -2.47 8.21 -4.98
CA CYS A 97 -2.20 8.08 -3.55
C CYS A 97 -0.92 8.81 -3.19
#